data_AF-J0Z233-F1
#
_entry.id   AF-J0Z233-F1
#
_cell.length_a   1.000
_cell.length_b   1.000
_cell.length_c   1.000
_cell.angle_alpha   90.00
_cell.angle_beta   90.00
_cell.angle_gamma   90.00
#
_symmetry.space_group_name_H-M   'P 1'
#
loop_
_entity.id
_entity.type
_entity.pdbx_description
1 polymer ?
#
loop_
_entity_poly.entity_id
_entity_poly.type
_entity_poly.pdbx_seq_one_letter_code
_entity_poly.pdbx_strand_id
1 'polypeptide(L)'
;MTCYDEFVQEQNHLAFCLFPLLSHKAEKTLYSFIDYSSIDIIFSFCYIFSFIFVTIIVSSGTIFMRMNYKLKRLFIRQPLALNKEITIEGPQASYLVRVLRMQEGAEILLFNGQDGEWLAKLVTVGKKFVVAQLTYQERLQTAHTNLIYCFAPLKNARLDYMVQKAVEMGVSVLQPVVTHHTQVTRINMARMEANVIEASEQCGILSLPECVPAVSLAELLARWDQTRPLFFCDEAHKLKNPFPILREQEITASGVLIGPEGGFSEEERSFLKKHSFVIPISLGPRILRADTAAVAALALLNASVGDWSID
;
A
#
# COMPACT_ATOMS: atom_id res chain seq x y z
N MET A 1 -15.06 -37.04 -9.18
CA MET A 1 -15.07 -36.86 -10.64
C MET A 1 -16.24 -35.95 -11.05
N THR A 2 -16.49 -34.87 -10.29
CA THR A 2 -17.64 -33.98 -10.49
C THR A 2 -17.29 -32.50 -10.30
N CYS A 3 -16.13 -32.19 -9.69
CA CYS A 3 -15.65 -30.81 -9.55
C CYS A 3 -14.68 -30.40 -10.68
N TYR A 4 -14.03 -31.38 -11.32
CA TYR A 4 -13.17 -31.13 -12.48
C TYR A 4 -14.00 -30.83 -13.75
N ASP A 5 -15.16 -31.48 -13.89
CA ASP A 5 -16.03 -31.30 -15.06
C ASP A 5 -16.79 -29.97 -15.02
N GLU A 6 -17.19 -29.47 -13.84
CA GLU A 6 -17.79 -28.14 -13.69
C GLU A 6 -16.79 -27.01 -14.00
N PHE A 7 -15.52 -27.16 -13.60
CA PHE A 7 -14.46 -26.21 -13.91
C PHE A 7 -14.11 -26.20 -15.41
N VAL A 8 -14.11 -27.37 -16.06
CA VAL A 8 -13.89 -27.49 -17.51
C VAL A 8 -15.07 -26.94 -18.31
N GLN A 9 -16.31 -27.08 -17.82
CA GLN A 9 -17.49 -26.48 -18.46
C GLN A 9 -17.51 -24.94 -18.37
N GLU A 10 -17.15 -24.34 -17.23
CA GLU A 10 -17.05 -22.87 -17.10
C GLU A 10 -15.93 -22.28 -17.97
N GLN A 11 -14.78 -22.95 -18.05
CA GLN A 11 -13.65 -22.53 -18.90
C GLN A 11 -14.00 -22.61 -20.40
N ASN A 12 -14.72 -23.64 -20.83
CA ASN A 12 -15.20 -23.75 -22.20
C ASN A 12 -16.26 -22.69 -22.54
N HIS A 13 -17.09 -22.30 -21.58
CA HIS A 13 -18.10 -21.25 -21.78
C HIS A 13 -17.46 -19.85 -21.91
N LEU A 14 -16.41 -19.57 -21.14
CA LEU A 14 -15.60 -18.35 -21.26
C LEU A 14 -14.82 -18.30 -22.58
N ALA A 15 -14.22 -19.43 -23.02
CA ALA A 15 -13.54 -19.52 -24.31
C ALA A 15 -14.49 -19.28 -25.50
N PHE A 16 -15.73 -19.78 -25.43
CA PHE A 16 -16.76 -19.54 -26.46
C PHE A 16 -17.28 -18.10 -26.46
N CYS A 17 -17.34 -17.44 -25.30
CA CYS A 17 -17.76 -16.04 -25.18
C CYS A 17 -16.66 -15.02 -25.58
N LEU A 18 -15.38 -15.39 -25.48
CA LEU A 18 -14.24 -14.55 -25.86
C LEU A 18 -13.87 -14.65 -27.36
N PHE A 19 -14.29 -15.72 -28.04
CA PHE A 19 -14.01 -15.95 -29.47
C PHE A 19 -14.53 -14.82 -30.39
N PRO A 20 -15.74 -14.25 -30.20
CA PRO A 20 -16.22 -13.14 -31.02
C PRO A 20 -15.53 -11.80 -30.71
N LEU A 21 -14.95 -11.63 -29.51
CA LEU A 21 -14.30 -10.39 -29.08
C LEU A 21 -12.83 -10.31 -29.55
N LEU A 22 -12.16 -11.45 -29.69
CA LEU A 22 -10.81 -11.53 -30.27
C LEU A 22 -10.82 -11.49 -31.81
N SER A 23 -11.94 -11.90 -32.43
CA SER A 23 -12.14 -11.83 -33.89
C SER A 23 -12.15 -10.38 -34.42
N HIS A 24 -12.57 -9.39 -33.62
CA HIS A 24 -12.74 -8.02 -34.10
C HIS A 24 -11.46 -7.16 -34.08
N LYS A 25 -10.38 -7.65 -33.44
CA LYS A 25 -9.08 -6.95 -33.34
C LYS A 25 -7.96 -7.60 -34.16
N ALA A 26 -8.22 -8.76 -34.77
CA ALA A 26 -7.30 -9.47 -35.66
C ALA A 26 -7.64 -9.31 -37.16
N GLU A 27 -8.55 -8.39 -37.51
CA GLU A 27 -9.15 -8.31 -38.85
C GLU A 27 -8.43 -7.36 -39.83
N LYS A 28 -7.15 -7.02 -39.60
CA LYS A 28 -6.43 -6.09 -40.49
C LYS A 28 -5.06 -6.51 -41.02
N THR A 29 -4.60 -7.75 -40.82
CA THR A 29 -3.27 -8.12 -41.36
C THR A 29 -3.10 -9.57 -41.85
N LEU A 30 -4.16 -10.33 -42.13
CA LEU A 30 -4.02 -11.65 -42.75
C LEU A 30 -5.18 -11.97 -43.70
N TYR A 31 -5.23 -11.24 -44.82
CA TYR A 31 -5.96 -11.67 -46.01
C TYR A 31 -5.01 -11.65 -47.20
N SER A 32 -4.04 -12.56 -47.18
CA SER A 32 -3.43 -13.05 -48.41
C SER A 32 -2.72 -14.36 -48.09
N PHE A 33 -3.14 -15.43 -48.77
CA PHE A 33 -2.64 -16.80 -48.65
C PHE A 33 -3.02 -17.53 -47.35
N ILE A 34 -3.94 -18.50 -47.44
CA ILE A 34 -3.68 -19.90 -47.12
C ILE A 34 -4.86 -20.75 -47.64
N ASP A 35 -4.48 -21.78 -48.38
CA ASP A 35 -5.30 -22.78 -49.05
C ASP A 35 -5.91 -23.77 -48.04
N TYR A 36 -7.13 -24.23 -48.29
CA TYR A 36 -7.94 -25.07 -47.41
C TYR A 36 -7.47 -26.54 -47.43
N SER A 37 -6.37 -26.87 -46.74
CA SER A 37 -5.97 -28.28 -46.58
C SER A 37 -5.10 -28.56 -45.35
N SER A 38 -5.37 -27.94 -44.19
CA SER A 38 -4.68 -28.26 -42.92
C SER A 38 -5.46 -27.80 -41.67
N ILE A 39 -6.69 -28.29 -41.49
CA ILE A 39 -7.48 -27.99 -40.28
C ILE A 39 -6.88 -28.66 -39.02
N ASP A 40 -6.20 -29.80 -39.16
CA ASP A 40 -5.61 -30.52 -38.01
C ASP A 40 -4.36 -29.85 -37.41
N ILE A 41 -3.61 -29.09 -38.21
CA ILE A 41 -2.43 -28.34 -37.73
C ILE A 41 -2.87 -27.11 -36.93
N ILE A 42 -3.99 -26.47 -37.32
CA ILE A 42 -4.54 -25.30 -36.63
C ILE A 42 -5.09 -25.67 -35.25
N PHE A 43 -5.74 -26.83 -35.11
CA PHE A 43 -6.21 -27.32 -33.80
C PHE A 43 -5.07 -27.65 -32.83
N SER A 44 -3.98 -28.24 -33.34
CA SER A 44 -2.81 -28.55 -32.51
C SER A 44 -2.05 -27.29 -32.10
N PHE A 45 -1.95 -26.29 -32.99
CA PHE A 45 -1.36 -24.98 -32.66
C PHE A 45 -2.21 -24.19 -31.66
N CYS A 46 -3.54 -24.21 -31.76
CA CYS A 46 -4.42 -23.56 -30.79
C CYS A 46 -4.34 -24.19 -29.38
N TYR A 47 -4.16 -25.51 -29.28
CA TYR A 47 -4.02 -26.17 -27.98
C TYR A 47 -2.68 -25.84 -27.31
N ILE A 48 -1.59 -25.80 -28.08
CA ILE A 48 -0.26 -25.41 -27.61
C ILE A 48 -0.23 -23.92 -27.25
N PHE A 49 -0.85 -23.04 -28.05
CA PHE A 49 -0.96 -21.62 -27.72
C PHE A 49 -1.81 -21.40 -26.47
N SER A 50 -2.92 -22.12 -26.28
CA SER A 50 -3.74 -22.04 -25.06
C SER A 50 -2.96 -22.48 -23.83
N PHE A 51 -2.20 -23.58 -23.90
CA PHE A 51 -1.35 -24.03 -22.78
C PHE A 51 -0.21 -23.06 -22.48
N ILE A 52 0.42 -22.49 -23.50
CA ILE A 52 1.47 -21.47 -23.34
C ILE A 52 0.87 -20.17 -22.80
N PHE A 53 -0.32 -19.76 -23.22
CA PHE A 53 -1.00 -18.56 -22.69
C PHE A 53 -1.44 -18.76 -21.24
N VAL A 54 -1.98 -19.93 -20.88
CA VAL A 54 -2.33 -20.25 -19.49
C VAL A 54 -1.08 -20.34 -18.62
N THR A 55 0.03 -20.89 -19.13
CA THR A 55 1.31 -20.95 -18.40
C THR A 55 1.96 -19.57 -18.27
N ILE A 56 1.86 -18.70 -19.28
CA ILE A 56 2.38 -17.32 -19.25
C ILE A 56 1.50 -16.42 -18.36
N ILE A 57 0.18 -16.61 -18.30
CA ILE A 57 -0.70 -15.90 -17.35
C ILE A 57 -0.38 -16.30 -15.91
N VAL A 58 0.05 -17.56 -15.66
CA VAL A 58 0.53 -17.97 -14.33
C VAL A 58 1.93 -17.43 -14.03
N SER A 59 2.75 -17.13 -15.05
CA SER A 59 4.10 -16.56 -14.90
C SER A 59 4.12 -15.03 -14.76
N SER A 60 3.07 -14.32 -15.18
CA SER A 60 2.88 -12.89 -14.95
C SER A 60 1.87 -12.69 -13.82
N GLY A 61 2.24 -13.19 -12.63
CA GLY A 61 1.39 -13.20 -11.45
C GLY A 61 1.10 -11.82 -10.88
N THR A 62 0.20 -11.08 -11.52
CA THR A 62 -0.61 -10.05 -10.85
C THR A 62 -2.04 -10.57 -10.79
N ILE A 63 -2.25 -11.66 -10.06
CA ILE A 63 -3.58 -11.99 -9.57
C ILE A 63 -3.94 -10.81 -8.65
N PHE A 64 -4.84 -9.95 -9.11
CA PHE A 64 -5.51 -8.95 -8.28
C PHE A 64 -6.31 -9.72 -7.20
N MET A 65 -5.61 -10.14 -6.15
CA MET A 65 -6.20 -10.78 -4.98
C MET A 65 -7.08 -9.73 -4.30
N ARG A 66 -8.37 -9.87 -4.53
CA ARG A 66 -9.38 -8.92 -4.10
C ARG A 66 -9.53 -9.06 -2.59
N MET A 67 -9.12 -8.02 -1.87
CA MET A 67 -9.33 -7.82 -0.44
C MET A 67 -10.71 -8.32 0.04
N ASN A 68 -10.74 -9.21 1.03
CA ASN A 68 -11.99 -9.64 1.67
C ASN A 68 -12.40 -8.64 2.77
N TYR A 69 -13.06 -7.55 2.36
CA TYR A 69 -13.50 -6.46 3.24
C TYR A 69 -14.58 -6.86 4.27
N LYS A 70 -15.12 -8.08 4.21
CA LYS A 70 -16.17 -8.52 5.15
C LYS A 70 -15.60 -9.05 6.47
N LEU A 71 -14.38 -9.56 6.45
CA LEU A 71 -13.76 -10.16 7.63
C LEU A 71 -13.01 -9.12 8.45
N LYS A 72 -13.01 -9.27 9.78
CA LYS A 72 -12.20 -8.43 10.66
C LYS A 72 -10.73 -8.80 10.47
N ARG A 73 -9.90 -7.79 10.22
CA ARG A 73 -8.44 -7.90 10.13
C ARG A 73 -7.79 -7.53 11.45
N LEU A 74 -6.84 -8.33 11.91
CA LEU A 74 -6.11 -8.09 13.16
C LEU A 74 -4.61 -8.24 12.92
N PHE A 75 -3.84 -7.24 13.36
CA PHE A 75 -2.39 -7.34 13.39
C PHE A 75 -1.94 -8.14 14.62
N ILE A 76 -1.04 -9.11 14.43
CA ILE A 76 -0.43 -9.89 15.52
C ILE A 76 1.09 -9.98 15.32
N ARG A 77 1.86 -10.09 16.40
CA ARG A 77 3.34 -10.16 16.32
C ARG A 77 3.91 -11.57 16.15
N GLN A 78 3.07 -12.58 16.30
CA GLN A 78 3.48 -13.98 16.22
C GLN A 78 3.76 -14.36 14.75
N PRO A 79 4.68 -15.31 14.48
CA PRO A 79 4.90 -15.79 13.12
C PRO A 79 3.68 -16.58 12.63
N LEU A 80 3.31 -16.40 11.36
CA LEU A 80 2.15 -17.01 10.73
C LEU A 80 2.58 -18.13 9.76
N ALA A 81 1.91 -19.27 9.83
CA ALA A 81 2.17 -20.41 8.96
C ALA A 81 0.93 -21.32 8.87
N LEU A 82 0.83 -22.09 7.78
CA LEU A 82 -0.30 -22.99 7.55
C LEU A 82 -0.51 -23.95 8.73
N ASN A 83 -1.77 -24.13 9.13
CA ASN A 83 -2.23 -24.98 10.24
C ASN A 83 -1.71 -24.58 11.64
N LYS A 84 -1.02 -23.46 11.78
CA LYS A 84 -0.55 -22.97 13.08
C LYS A 84 -1.71 -22.36 13.87
N GLU A 85 -1.69 -22.55 15.19
CA GLU A 85 -2.60 -21.87 16.11
C GLU A 85 -1.96 -20.61 16.69
N ILE A 86 -2.74 -19.53 16.69
CA ILE A 86 -2.37 -18.21 17.21
C ILE A 86 -3.24 -17.92 18.42
N THR A 87 -2.61 -17.74 19.58
CA THR A 87 -3.29 -17.30 20.79
C THR A 87 -3.34 -15.77 20.83
N ILE A 88 -4.54 -15.21 20.81
CA ILE A 88 -4.82 -13.79 20.89
C ILE A 88 -5.27 -13.49 22.33
N GLU A 89 -4.65 -12.52 22.97
CA GLU A 89 -4.89 -12.18 24.38
C GLU A 89 -5.13 -10.68 24.57
N GLY A 90 -5.47 -10.29 25.80
CA GLY A 90 -5.50 -8.90 26.22
C GLY A 90 -6.58 -8.05 25.52
N PRO A 91 -6.26 -6.81 25.11
CA PRO A 91 -7.21 -5.90 24.47
C PRO A 91 -7.82 -6.45 23.19
N GLN A 92 -7.02 -7.12 22.35
CA GLN A 92 -7.48 -7.68 21.07
C GLN A 92 -8.49 -8.81 21.29
N ALA A 93 -8.21 -9.75 22.20
CA ALA A 93 -9.18 -10.81 22.55
C ALA A 93 -10.47 -10.22 23.12
N SER A 94 -10.36 -9.21 23.99
CA SER A 94 -11.52 -8.52 24.56
C SER A 94 -12.36 -7.83 23.49
N TYR A 95 -11.72 -7.25 22.47
CA TYR A 95 -12.39 -6.63 21.34
C TYR A 95 -13.15 -7.68 20.50
N LEU A 96 -12.52 -8.80 20.14
CA LEU A 96 -13.18 -9.88 19.39
C LEU A 96 -14.40 -10.45 20.12
N VAL A 97 -14.28 -10.70 21.43
CA VAL A 97 -15.33 -11.37 22.21
C VAL A 97 -16.42 -10.42 22.70
N ARG A 98 -16.06 -9.23 23.19
CA ARG A 98 -17.04 -8.34 23.85
C ARG A 98 -17.64 -7.33 22.89
N VAL A 99 -16.84 -6.82 21.95
CA VAL A 99 -17.28 -5.79 21.01
C VAL A 99 -17.84 -6.45 19.76
N LEU A 100 -17.07 -7.33 19.11
CA LEU A 100 -17.52 -8.01 17.89
C LEU A 100 -18.38 -9.25 18.17
N ARG A 101 -18.40 -9.74 19.42
CA ARG A 101 -19.22 -10.90 19.86
C ARG A 101 -18.98 -12.17 19.04
N MET A 102 -17.75 -12.34 18.55
CA MET A 102 -17.36 -13.50 17.76
C MET A 102 -17.45 -14.80 18.58
N GLN A 103 -17.80 -15.88 17.91
CA GLN A 103 -17.95 -17.22 18.47
C GLN A 103 -16.97 -18.19 17.81
N GLU A 104 -16.83 -19.38 18.39
CA GLU A 104 -16.12 -20.48 17.73
C GLU A 104 -16.70 -20.75 16.34
N GLY A 105 -15.82 -21.02 15.39
CA GLY A 105 -16.14 -21.17 13.99
C GLY A 105 -16.17 -19.87 13.19
N ALA A 106 -16.15 -18.69 13.82
CA ALA A 106 -16.01 -17.42 13.12
C ALA A 106 -14.65 -17.31 12.43
N GLU A 107 -14.60 -16.51 11.35
CA GLU A 107 -13.40 -16.28 10.56
C GLU A 107 -12.91 -14.84 10.72
N ILE A 108 -11.59 -14.68 10.77
CA ILE A 108 -10.89 -13.41 10.79
C ILE A 108 -9.67 -13.47 9.87
N LEU A 109 -9.10 -12.32 9.55
CA LEU A 109 -7.84 -12.20 8.84
C LEU A 109 -6.74 -11.79 9.82
N LEU A 110 -5.63 -12.51 9.80
CA LEU A 110 -4.44 -12.24 10.62
C LEU A 110 -3.27 -11.87 9.71
N PHE A 111 -2.51 -10.85 10.10
CA PHE A 111 -1.29 -10.45 9.43
C PHE A 111 -0.27 -9.93 10.45
N ASN A 112 1.00 -9.96 10.10
CA ASN A 112 2.09 -9.59 11.01
C ASN A 112 3.17 -8.71 10.39
N GLY A 113 2.96 -8.25 9.15
CA GLY A 113 3.92 -7.40 8.45
C GLY A 113 5.02 -8.11 7.67
N GLN A 114 5.09 -9.44 7.73
CA GLN A 114 6.15 -10.22 7.09
C GLN A 114 5.68 -11.51 6.40
N ASP A 115 4.66 -12.19 6.94
CA ASP A 115 4.25 -13.52 6.49
C ASP A 115 3.00 -13.46 5.59
N GLY A 116 2.57 -12.26 5.19
CA GLY A 116 1.34 -12.05 4.42
C GLY A 116 0.08 -12.01 5.30
N GLU A 117 -1.08 -12.16 4.65
CA GLU A 117 -2.38 -12.18 5.29
C GLU A 117 -2.99 -13.58 5.24
N TRP A 118 -3.51 -14.02 6.38
CA TRP A 118 -3.98 -15.38 6.57
C TRP A 118 -5.42 -15.39 7.05
N LEU A 119 -6.25 -16.21 6.41
CA LEU A 119 -7.54 -16.60 6.94
C LEU A 119 -7.34 -17.47 8.17
N ALA A 120 -8.00 -17.10 9.26
CA ALA A 120 -7.94 -17.81 10.52
C ALA A 120 -9.35 -18.10 11.03
N LYS A 121 -9.57 -19.34 11.45
CA LYS A 121 -10.82 -19.78 12.08
C LYS A 121 -10.66 -19.79 13.59
N LEU A 122 -11.60 -19.18 14.31
CA LEU A 122 -11.61 -19.23 15.77
C LEU A 122 -11.96 -20.65 16.24
N VAL A 123 -11.02 -21.33 16.88
CA VAL A 123 -11.19 -22.72 17.36
C VAL A 123 -11.47 -22.78 18.86
N THR A 124 -11.13 -21.74 19.61
CA THR A 124 -11.50 -21.62 21.03
C THR A 124 -11.77 -20.17 21.37
N VAL A 125 -12.92 -19.89 21.97
CA VAL A 125 -13.29 -18.54 22.40
C VAL A 125 -13.49 -18.49 23.91
N GLY A 126 -12.45 -18.04 24.62
CA GLY A 126 -12.48 -17.85 26.07
C GLY A 126 -12.85 -16.43 26.49
N LYS A 127 -13.01 -16.21 27.80
CA LYS A 127 -13.32 -14.87 28.35
C LYS A 127 -12.18 -13.85 28.25
N LYS A 128 -10.93 -14.33 28.14
CA LYS A 128 -9.70 -13.51 28.16
C LYS A 128 -8.73 -13.79 27.01
N PHE A 129 -8.96 -14.87 26.27
CA PHE A 129 -8.12 -15.30 25.17
C PHE A 129 -8.99 -15.90 24.07
N VAL A 130 -8.48 -15.88 22.85
CA VAL A 130 -9.05 -16.53 21.68
C VAL A 130 -7.95 -17.31 21.00
N VAL A 131 -8.22 -18.54 20.56
CA VAL A 131 -7.30 -19.32 19.73
C VAL A 131 -7.84 -19.34 18.31
N ALA A 132 -7.01 -18.95 17.36
CA ALA A 132 -7.33 -18.94 15.94
C ALA A 132 -6.38 -19.87 15.19
N GLN A 133 -6.92 -20.80 14.40
CA GLN A 133 -6.15 -21.69 13.54
C GLN A 133 -6.03 -21.09 12.15
N LEU A 134 -4.80 -20.96 11.63
CA LEU A 134 -4.52 -20.47 10.29
C LEU A 134 -4.83 -21.55 9.25
N THR A 135 -5.75 -21.27 8.32
CA THR A 135 -6.26 -22.25 7.36
C THR A 135 -5.77 -22.01 5.94
N TYR A 136 -5.60 -20.75 5.53
CA TYR A 136 -5.25 -20.37 4.16
C TYR A 136 -4.53 -19.03 4.13
N GLN A 137 -3.53 -18.87 3.25
CA GLN A 137 -2.87 -17.59 3.01
C GLN A 137 -3.66 -16.81 1.95
N GLU A 138 -4.43 -15.83 2.40
CA GLU A 138 -5.32 -15.03 1.55
C GLU A 138 -4.54 -14.10 0.63
N ARG A 139 -3.46 -13.49 1.14
CA ARG A 139 -2.58 -12.62 0.36
C ARG A 139 -1.12 -12.84 0.74
N LEU A 140 -0.25 -12.83 -0.26
CA LEU A 140 1.20 -12.78 -0.05
C LEU A 140 1.60 -11.47 0.63
N GLN A 141 2.76 -11.48 1.29
CA GLN A 141 3.33 -10.26 1.86
C GLN A 141 3.59 -9.25 0.73
N THR A 142 3.04 -8.05 0.88
CA THR A 142 3.32 -6.94 -0.03
C THR A 142 4.72 -6.38 0.23
N ALA A 143 5.37 -5.83 -0.80
CA ALA A 143 6.59 -5.04 -0.59
C ALA A 143 6.28 -3.79 0.23
N HIS A 144 7.28 -3.22 0.90
CA HIS A 144 7.16 -1.86 1.42
C HIS A 144 7.15 -0.89 0.24
N THR A 145 6.36 0.18 0.36
CA THR A 145 6.52 1.34 -0.50
C THR A 145 7.85 2.04 -0.19
N ASN A 146 8.26 2.97 -1.04
CA ASN A 146 9.50 3.73 -0.81
C ASN A 146 9.24 5.21 -0.58
N LEU A 147 8.14 5.54 0.13
CA LEU A 147 7.74 6.90 0.46
C LEU A 147 7.97 7.19 1.95
N ILE A 148 8.92 8.08 2.25
CA ILE A 148 9.18 8.56 3.61
C ILE A 148 8.37 9.83 3.86
N TYR A 149 7.50 9.81 4.87
CA TYR A 149 6.80 11.00 5.33
C TYR A 149 7.56 11.67 6.47
N CYS A 150 8.22 12.77 6.15
CA CYS A 150 8.88 13.67 7.09
C CYS A 150 7.90 14.78 7.49
N PHE A 151 7.62 14.93 8.79
CA PHE A 151 6.61 15.89 9.23
C PHE A 151 6.95 16.61 10.52
N ALA A 152 6.62 17.89 10.58
CA ALA A 152 6.59 18.61 11.83
C ALA A 152 5.42 18.12 12.70
N PRO A 153 5.65 17.68 13.95
CA PRO A 153 4.58 17.17 14.80
C PRO A 153 3.54 18.24 15.11
N LEU A 154 2.27 17.89 14.90
CA LEU A 154 1.11 18.73 15.20
C LEU A 154 0.56 18.40 16.60
N LYS A 155 -0.36 19.23 17.11
CA LYS A 155 -1.07 18.94 18.37
C LYS A 155 -1.86 17.63 18.27
N ASN A 156 -1.78 16.82 19.34
CA ASN A 156 -2.18 15.41 19.44
C ASN A 156 -3.29 14.92 18.49
N ALA A 157 -4.51 15.47 18.54
CA ALA A 157 -5.63 14.99 17.71
C ALA A 157 -5.36 15.06 16.20
N ARG A 158 -4.60 16.07 15.75
CA ARG A 158 -4.19 16.18 14.34
C ARG A 158 -3.07 15.23 13.98
N LEU A 159 -2.17 14.93 14.93
CA LEU A 159 -1.11 13.96 14.72
C LEU A 159 -1.69 12.56 14.50
N ASP A 160 -2.68 12.14 15.30
CA ASP A 160 -3.33 10.84 15.12
C ASP A 160 -3.98 10.74 13.73
N TYR A 161 -4.75 11.76 13.34
CA TYR A 161 -5.35 11.84 12.01
C TYR A 161 -4.29 11.74 10.90
N MET A 162 -3.18 12.45 11.06
CA MET A 162 -2.12 12.46 10.05
C MET A 162 -1.41 11.12 9.91
N VAL A 163 -1.15 10.43 11.02
CA VAL A 163 -0.57 9.08 11.00
C VAL A 163 -1.50 8.13 10.24
N GLN A 164 -2.80 8.18 10.53
CA GLN A 164 -3.79 7.35 9.82
C GLN A 164 -3.78 7.62 8.31
N LYS A 165 -3.83 8.90 7.90
CA LYS A 165 -3.83 9.25 6.48
C LYS A 165 -2.53 8.95 5.77
N ALA A 166 -1.40 9.07 6.46
CA ALA A 166 -0.12 8.66 5.91
C ALA A 166 -0.07 7.15 5.67
N VAL A 167 -0.56 6.34 6.62
CA VAL A 167 -0.67 4.88 6.42
C VAL A 167 -1.60 4.56 5.26
N GLU A 168 -2.79 5.17 5.18
CA GLU A 168 -3.71 4.96 4.05
C GLU A 168 -3.09 5.33 2.69
N MET A 169 -2.18 6.30 2.68
CA MET A 169 -1.42 6.72 1.49
C MET A 169 -0.16 5.87 1.25
N GLY A 170 0.03 4.78 1.99
CA GLY A 170 1.13 3.86 1.75
C GLY A 170 2.50 4.46 2.03
N VAL A 171 2.68 5.22 3.11
CA VAL A 171 4.04 5.59 3.56
C VAL A 171 4.76 4.37 4.14
N SER A 172 6.07 4.30 3.98
CA SER A 172 6.89 3.24 4.56
C SER A 172 7.60 3.66 5.84
N VAL A 173 7.84 4.96 6.02
CA VAL A 173 8.44 5.52 7.23
C VAL A 173 7.72 6.80 7.63
N LEU A 174 7.40 6.89 8.92
CA LEU A 174 6.91 8.08 9.60
C LEU A 174 8.08 8.70 10.37
N GLN A 175 8.65 9.78 9.83
CA GLN A 175 9.79 10.49 10.41
C GLN A 175 9.34 11.85 10.96
N PRO A 176 9.18 11.99 12.27
CA PRO A 176 8.90 13.30 12.85
C PRO A 176 10.16 14.18 12.79
N VAL A 177 9.98 15.46 12.47
CA VAL A 177 11.06 16.43 12.27
C VAL A 177 10.77 17.68 13.07
N VAL A 178 11.66 18.03 13.99
CA VAL A 178 11.55 19.28 14.77
C VAL A 178 12.11 20.43 13.93
N THR A 179 11.24 21.36 13.59
CA THR A 179 11.52 22.61 12.86
C THR A 179 11.38 23.83 13.78
N HIS A 180 11.76 25.01 13.30
CA HIS A 180 11.78 26.25 14.07
C HIS A 180 10.41 26.61 14.68
N HIS A 181 9.32 26.42 13.93
CA HIS A 181 7.95 26.73 14.38
C HIS A 181 7.21 25.51 14.95
N THR A 182 7.91 24.41 15.24
CA THR A 182 7.29 23.21 15.82
C THR A 182 6.91 23.46 17.29
N GLN A 183 5.62 23.34 17.61
CA GLN A 183 5.12 23.51 18.99
C GLN A 183 5.20 22.22 19.81
N VAL A 184 5.13 21.05 19.16
CA VAL A 184 5.13 19.74 19.82
C VAL A 184 6.42 19.03 19.48
N THR A 185 7.30 18.86 20.45
CA THR A 185 8.61 18.21 20.24
C THR A 185 8.67 16.79 20.81
N ARG A 186 7.78 16.45 21.75
CA ARG A 186 7.68 15.11 22.33
C ARG A 186 6.51 14.36 21.74
N ILE A 187 6.79 13.19 21.21
CA ILE A 187 5.81 12.32 20.56
C ILE A 187 5.70 11.04 21.37
N ASN A 188 4.45 10.60 21.61
CA ASN A 188 4.20 9.29 22.19
C ASN A 188 4.30 8.24 21.07
N MET A 189 5.47 7.61 20.96
CA MET A 189 5.75 6.59 19.93
C MET A 189 4.81 5.39 20.02
N ALA A 190 4.44 4.95 21.23
CA ALA A 190 3.51 3.83 21.40
C ALA A 190 2.10 4.16 20.88
N ARG A 191 1.64 5.41 21.06
CA ARG A 191 0.38 5.88 20.48
C ARG A 191 0.45 5.96 18.96
N MET A 192 1.55 6.45 18.41
CA MET A 192 1.77 6.50 16.97
C MET A 192 1.76 5.11 16.34
N GLU A 193 2.47 4.15 16.94
CA GLU A 193 2.48 2.75 16.50
C GLU A 193 1.08 2.12 16.59
N ALA A 194 0.32 2.40 17.67
CA ALA A 194 -1.06 1.94 17.78
C ALA A 194 -1.94 2.50 16.64
N ASN A 195 -1.79 3.78 16.28
CA ASN A 195 -2.52 4.37 15.15
C ASN A 195 -2.11 3.75 13.80
N VAL A 196 -0.82 3.42 13.61
CA VAL A 196 -0.35 2.72 12.41
C VAL A 196 -0.97 1.34 12.29
N ILE A 197 -0.99 0.57 13.38
CA ILE A 197 -1.61 -0.75 13.43
C ILE A 197 -3.10 -0.64 13.10
N GLU A 198 -3.83 0.25 13.79
CA GLU A 198 -5.26 0.46 13.56
C GLU A 198 -5.54 0.85 12.09
N ALA A 199 -4.80 1.82 11.55
CA ALA A 199 -4.96 2.23 10.16
C ALA A 199 -4.68 1.08 9.18
N SER A 200 -3.63 0.29 9.41
CA SER A 200 -3.27 -0.86 8.55
C SER A 200 -4.33 -1.97 8.59
N GLU A 201 -4.92 -2.22 9.76
CA GLU A 201 -6.06 -3.13 9.89
C GLU A 201 -7.25 -2.67 9.05
N GLN A 202 -7.51 -1.37 8.95
CA GLN A 202 -8.65 -0.80 8.22
C GLN A 202 -8.39 -0.68 6.71
N CYS A 203 -7.24 -0.17 6.31
CA CYS A 203 -6.96 0.19 4.91
C CYS A 203 -6.43 -0.97 4.07
N GLY A 204 -6.03 -2.07 4.68
CA GLY A 204 -5.60 -3.26 3.94
C GLY A 204 -4.09 -3.42 3.78
N ILE A 205 -3.30 -2.45 4.25
CA ILE A 205 -1.83 -2.53 4.21
C ILE A 205 -1.34 -3.70 5.05
N LEU A 206 -0.41 -4.48 4.48
CA LEU A 206 0.29 -5.54 5.20
C LEU A 206 1.64 -5.06 5.70
N SER A 207 2.38 -4.29 4.91
CA SER A 207 3.70 -3.77 5.27
C SER A 207 3.56 -2.50 6.11
N LEU A 208 3.51 -2.64 7.44
CA LEU A 208 3.33 -1.50 8.33
C LEU A 208 4.47 -0.48 8.16
N PRO A 209 4.15 0.83 8.13
CA PRO A 209 5.17 1.86 8.19
C PRO A 209 5.97 1.82 9.49
N GLU A 210 7.28 2.06 9.38
CA GLU A 210 8.16 2.22 10.53
C GLU A 210 7.91 3.58 11.21
N CYS A 211 7.74 3.58 12.52
CA CYS A 211 7.66 4.80 13.33
C CYS A 211 9.02 5.09 13.97
N VAL A 212 9.73 6.11 13.49
CA VAL A 212 11.07 6.44 13.97
C VAL A 212 11.08 7.64 14.93
N PRO A 213 12.08 7.78 15.82
CA PRO A 213 12.15 8.91 16.75
C PRO A 213 12.25 10.27 16.04
N ALA A 214 11.75 11.30 16.71
CA ALA A 214 11.87 12.67 16.23
C ALA A 214 13.34 13.11 16.15
N VAL A 215 13.70 13.78 15.05
CA VAL A 215 15.04 14.37 14.83
C VAL A 215 14.92 15.84 14.48
N SER A 216 16.01 16.60 14.62
CA SER A 216 16.05 17.97 14.09
C SER A 216 16.12 17.99 12.56
N LEU A 217 15.72 19.09 11.93
CA LEU A 217 15.87 19.27 10.48
C LEU A 217 17.32 19.08 10.00
N ALA A 218 18.30 19.56 10.79
CA ALA A 218 19.72 19.42 10.47
C ALA A 218 20.17 17.95 10.50
N GLU A 219 19.76 17.19 11.52
CA GLU A 219 20.08 15.76 11.61
C GLU A 219 19.41 14.95 10.49
N LEU A 220 18.17 15.28 10.12
CA LEU A 220 17.48 14.66 8.99
C LEU A 220 18.30 14.80 7.72
N LEU A 221 18.66 16.03 7.35
CA LEU A 221 19.39 16.31 6.10
C LEU A 221 20.81 15.74 6.10
N ALA A 222 21.46 15.69 7.27
CA ALA A 222 22.81 15.12 7.39
C ALA A 222 22.83 13.59 7.18
N ARG A 223 21.74 12.90 7.51
CA ARG A 223 21.60 11.43 7.38
C ARG A 223 20.78 11.00 6.16
N TRP A 224 20.31 11.96 5.37
CA TRP A 224 19.46 11.67 4.22
C TRP A 224 20.23 10.93 3.13
N ASP A 225 19.63 9.89 2.56
CA ASP A 225 20.13 9.26 1.34
C ASP A 225 20.00 10.23 0.17
N GLN A 226 21.12 10.77 -0.28
CA GLN A 226 21.14 11.81 -1.32
C GLN A 226 20.74 11.29 -2.71
N THR A 227 20.63 9.96 -2.89
CA THR A 227 20.08 9.37 -4.11
C THR A 227 18.55 9.48 -4.17
N ARG A 228 17.92 9.80 -3.03
CA ARG A 228 16.48 9.95 -2.88
C ARG A 228 16.10 11.43 -2.83
N PRO A 229 15.20 11.91 -3.70
CA PRO A 229 14.70 13.27 -3.61
C PRO A 229 13.91 13.47 -2.32
N LEU A 230 14.11 14.62 -1.70
CA LEU A 230 13.28 15.11 -0.61
C LEU A 230 12.42 16.25 -1.13
N PHE A 231 11.15 15.97 -1.38
CA PHE A 231 10.18 16.98 -1.78
C PHE A 231 9.80 17.84 -0.58
N PHE A 232 10.12 19.12 -0.65
CA PHE A 232 9.83 20.09 0.39
C PHE A 232 8.64 20.95 -0.04
N CYS A 233 7.52 20.88 0.70
CA CYS A 233 6.33 21.65 0.37
C CYS A 233 6.47 23.10 0.86
N ASP A 234 6.75 24.01 -0.08
CA ASP A 234 6.94 25.45 0.12
C ASP A 234 5.80 26.24 -0.50
N GLU A 235 4.96 26.85 0.34
CA GLU A 235 3.89 27.74 -0.11
C GLU A 235 4.43 28.98 -0.84
N ALA A 236 5.66 29.39 -0.55
CA ALA A 236 6.33 30.53 -1.17
C ALA A 236 6.97 30.19 -2.53
N HIS A 237 6.97 28.92 -2.95
CA HIS A 237 7.57 28.53 -4.23
C HIS A 237 6.88 29.23 -5.41
N LYS A 238 7.68 29.67 -6.40
CA LYS A 238 7.21 30.49 -7.54
C LYS A 238 6.26 29.70 -8.43
N LEU A 239 6.63 28.47 -8.77
CA LEU A 239 5.78 27.58 -9.55
C LEU A 239 4.73 26.95 -8.62
N LYS A 240 3.45 27.33 -8.82
CA LYS A 240 2.33 26.82 -8.03
C LYS A 240 1.84 25.44 -8.46
N ASN A 241 2.10 25.06 -9.71
CA ASN A 241 1.77 23.74 -10.23
C ASN A 241 2.96 22.79 -10.00
N PRO A 242 2.83 21.73 -9.18
CA PRO A 242 3.94 20.81 -8.91
C PRO A 242 4.19 19.81 -10.03
N PHE A 243 3.22 19.54 -10.93
CA PHE A 243 3.32 18.46 -11.91
C PHE A 243 4.53 18.53 -12.85
N PRO A 244 4.95 19.70 -13.38
CA PRO A 244 6.14 19.76 -14.23
C PRO A 244 7.39 19.25 -13.52
N ILE A 245 7.57 19.63 -12.25
CA ILE A 245 8.70 19.20 -11.43
C ILE A 245 8.63 17.69 -11.17
N LEU A 246 7.44 17.18 -10.83
CA LEU A 246 7.26 15.76 -10.50
C LEU A 246 7.44 14.85 -11.72
N ARG A 247 7.04 15.27 -12.92
CA ARG A 247 7.17 14.46 -14.16
C ARG A 247 8.61 14.32 -14.65
N GLU A 248 9.48 15.24 -14.28
CA GLU A 248 10.91 15.17 -14.62
C GLU A 248 11.66 14.12 -13.77
N GLN A 249 10.99 13.53 -12.79
CA GLN A 249 11.56 12.57 -11.86
C GLN A 249 11.20 11.14 -12.27
N GLU A 250 12.18 10.38 -12.77
CA GLU A 250 12.07 8.92 -12.92
C GLU A 250 12.42 8.23 -11.60
N ILE A 251 11.52 8.33 -10.62
CA ILE A 251 11.87 8.00 -9.24
C ILE A 251 10.89 7.01 -8.66
N THR A 252 11.40 5.94 -8.07
CA THR A 252 10.60 4.91 -7.39
C THR A 252 10.68 5.02 -5.86
N ALA A 253 11.51 5.94 -5.34
CA ALA A 253 11.73 6.15 -3.91
C ALA A 253 11.89 7.64 -3.59
N SER A 254 11.12 8.17 -2.65
CA SER A 254 11.13 9.61 -2.33
C SER A 254 10.84 9.89 -0.86
N GLY A 255 11.19 11.09 -0.43
CA GLY A 255 10.73 11.66 0.83
C GLY A 255 9.86 12.88 0.58
N VAL A 256 8.96 13.17 1.51
CA VAL A 256 8.23 14.43 1.54
C VAL A 256 8.34 15.08 2.90
N LEU A 257 8.67 16.37 2.93
CA LEU A 257 8.79 17.19 4.13
C LEU A 257 7.64 18.19 4.22
N ILE A 258 6.81 18.04 5.26
CA ILE A 258 5.70 18.93 5.57
C ILE A 258 5.98 19.67 6.88
N GLY A 259 5.87 21.00 6.84
CA GLY A 259 6.10 21.88 7.98
C GLY A 259 4.91 21.98 8.94
N PRO A 260 5.09 22.68 10.07
CA PRO A 260 4.02 22.93 11.03
C PRO A 260 3.07 24.02 10.51
N GLU A 261 2.03 24.37 11.27
CA GLU A 261 1.09 25.43 10.87
C GLU A 261 1.76 26.80 10.66
N GLY A 262 2.90 27.06 11.31
CA GLY A 262 3.69 28.27 11.12
C GLY A 262 4.60 28.25 9.89
N GLY A 263 4.57 27.19 9.08
CA GLY A 263 5.48 27.00 7.96
C GLY A 263 6.94 26.90 8.40
N PHE A 264 7.83 27.06 7.43
CA PHE A 264 9.28 27.09 7.65
C PHE A 264 9.76 28.53 7.85
N SER A 265 10.84 28.71 8.61
CA SER A 265 11.57 29.98 8.67
C SER A 265 12.35 30.25 7.38
N GLU A 266 12.77 31.49 7.15
CA GLU A 266 13.57 31.83 5.96
C GLU A 266 14.96 31.18 6.01
N GLU A 267 15.51 31.05 7.22
CA GLU A 267 16.74 30.34 7.50
C GLU A 267 16.63 28.86 7.13
N GLU A 268 15.51 28.21 7.49
CA GLU A 268 15.24 26.81 7.12
C GLU A 268 15.05 26.64 5.62
N ARG A 269 14.29 27.53 4.96
CA ARG A 269 14.15 27.51 3.48
C ARG A 269 15.51 27.64 2.81
N SER A 270 16.32 28.58 3.29
CA SER A 270 17.68 28.80 2.78
C SER A 270 18.59 27.60 3.05
N PHE A 271 18.44 26.94 4.20
CA PHE A 271 19.21 25.75 4.54
C PHE A 271 18.84 24.55 3.67
N LEU A 272 17.55 24.28 3.51
CA LEU A 272 17.02 23.22 2.64
C LEU A 272 17.51 23.36 1.19
N LYS A 273 17.47 24.58 0.63
CA LYS A 273 17.88 24.86 -0.75
C LYS A 273 19.38 24.67 -1.02
N LYS A 274 20.22 24.48 0.02
CA LYS A 274 21.65 24.17 -0.15
C LYS A 274 21.90 22.73 -0.59
N HIS A 275 20.91 21.86 -0.45
CA HIS A 275 21.04 20.44 -0.75
C HIS A 275 20.44 20.13 -2.13
N SER A 276 21.22 19.56 -3.03
CA SER A 276 20.79 19.26 -4.41
C SER A 276 19.67 18.22 -4.50
N PHE A 277 19.56 17.35 -3.49
CA PHE A 277 18.49 16.35 -3.40
C PHE A 277 17.17 16.92 -2.85
N VAL A 278 17.16 18.17 -2.37
CA VAL A 278 15.93 18.81 -1.87
C VAL A 278 15.25 19.55 -3.00
N ILE A 279 14.01 19.16 -3.29
CA ILE A 279 13.22 19.69 -4.41
C ILE A 279 12.04 20.47 -3.84
N PRO A 280 12.00 21.81 -3.95
CA PRO A 280 10.87 22.60 -3.48
C PRO A 280 9.67 22.44 -4.42
N ILE A 281 8.50 22.19 -3.85
CA ILE A 281 7.23 22.09 -4.57
C ILE A 281 6.14 22.92 -3.89
N SER A 282 5.18 23.41 -4.65
CA SER A 282 3.97 24.06 -4.12
C SER A 282 2.75 23.18 -4.39
N LEU A 283 1.78 23.21 -3.47
CA LEU A 283 0.53 22.45 -3.57
C LEU A 283 -0.62 23.33 -4.09
N GLY A 284 -0.33 24.19 -5.06
CA GLY A 284 -1.26 25.14 -5.64
C GLY A 284 -1.24 26.53 -5.00
N PRO A 285 -2.14 27.43 -5.43
CA PRO A 285 -2.12 28.84 -5.04
C PRO A 285 -2.73 29.12 -3.66
N ARG A 286 -3.36 28.12 -3.03
CA ARG A 286 -4.04 28.27 -1.74
C ARG A 286 -3.14 27.80 -0.60
N ILE A 287 -3.18 28.52 0.50
CA ILE A 287 -2.53 28.07 1.73
C ILE A 287 -3.35 26.91 2.31
N LEU A 288 -2.75 25.72 2.29
CA LEU A 288 -3.31 24.52 2.89
C LEU A 288 -2.92 24.47 4.37
N ARG A 289 -3.79 23.91 5.20
CA ARG A 289 -3.41 23.53 6.56
C ARG A 289 -2.39 22.37 6.49
N ALA A 290 -1.53 22.24 7.49
CA ALA A 290 -0.46 21.24 7.50
C ALA A 290 -0.98 19.81 7.28
N ASP A 291 -2.11 19.46 7.88
CA ASP A 291 -2.76 18.16 7.70
C ASP A 291 -3.24 17.93 6.25
N THR A 292 -3.89 18.95 5.68
CA THR A 292 -4.38 18.93 4.31
C THR A 292 -3.23 18.90 3.30
N ALA A 293 -2.16 19.65 3.57
CA ALA A 293 -0.96 19.70 2.74
C ALA A 293 -0.29 18.32 2.67
N ALA A 294 -0.19 17.63 3.79
CA ALA A 294 0.40 16.29 3.83
C ALA A 294 -0.40 15.28 3.00
N VAL A 295 -1.73 15.22 3.18
CA VAL A 295 -2.57 14.32 2.37
C VAL A 295 -2.46 14.63 0.88
N ALA A 296 -2.51 15.92 0.51
CA ALA A 296 -2.38 16.35 -0.87
C ALA A 296 -1.01 15.99 -1.47
N ALA A 297 0.07 16.21 -0.72
CA ALA A 297 1.43 15.91 -1.17
C ALA A 297 1.63 14.40 -1.36
N LEU A 298 1.21 13.59 -0.39
CA LEU A 298 1.31 12.13 -0.48
C LEU A 298 0.54 11.59 -1.69
N ALA A 299 -0.70 12.03 -1.90
CA ALA A 299 -1.49 11.62 -3.06
C ALA A 299 -0.84 12.04 -4.40
N LEU A 300 -0.30 13.27 -4.48
CA LEU A 300 0.39 13.75 -5.68
C LEU A 300 1.66 12.95 -5.97
N LEU A 301 2.45 12.63 -4.94
CA LEU A 301 3.67 11.84 -5.09
C LEU A 301 3.35 10.42 -5.52
N ASN A 302 2.38 9.76 -4.88
CA ASN A 302 1.96 8.43 -5.29
C ASN A 302 1.48 8.38 -6.74
N ALA A 303 0.66 9.35 -7.15
CA ALA A 303 0.14 9.43 -8.52
C ALA A 303 1.19 9.79 -9.58
N SER A 304 2.25 10.51 -9.21
CA SER A 304 3.21 11.05 -10.18
C SER A 304 4.50 10.23 -10.27
N VAL A 305 5.00 9.74 -9.14
CA VAL A 305 6.29 9.05 -9.00
C VAL A 305 6.20 7.80 -8.12
N GLY A 306 5.01 7.46 -7.62
CA GLY A 306 4.83 6.30 -6.75
C GLY A 306 4.15 5.13 -7.43
N ASP A 307 3.65 4.23 -6.59
CA ASP A 307 3.11 2.94 -6.98
C ASP A 307 1.71 3.00 -7.59
N TRP A 308 1.04 4.16 -7.60
CA TRP A 308 -0.26 4.31 -8.27
C TRP A 308 -0.14 4.39 -9.79
N SER A 309 1.08 4.57 -10.30
CA SER A 309 1.39 4.58 -11.74
C SER A 309 1.80 3.21 -12.28
N ILE A 310 1.84 2.18 -11.43
CA ILE A 310 2.24 0.81 -11.81
C ILE A 310 0.98 0.07 -12.27
N ASP A 311 0.90 -0.22 -13.58
CA ASP A 311 -0.14 -1.05 -14.23
C ASP A 311 -0.05 -2.54 -13.83
#